data_AF-A0A7W3LKV2-F1
#
_entry.id   AF-A0A7W3LKV2-F1
#
_cell.length_a   1.000
_cell.length_b   1.000
_cell.length_c   1.000
_cell.angle_alpha   90.00
_cell.angle_beta   90.00
_cell.angle_gamma   90.00
#
_symmetry.space_group_name_H-M   'P 1'
#
loop_
_entity.id
_entity.type
_entity.pdbx_description
1 polymer ?
#
loop_
_entity_poly.entity_id
_entity_poly.type
_entity_poly.pdbx_seq_one_letter_code
_entity_poly.pdbx_strand_id
1 'polypeptide(L)'
;MFNFGGPGGGGIDALGALAGGYATPRTRYDLVGFDPRGVGRSIPVRCLTDQEKDAGATVDASPDTPQEEDALVREARNDVQKCRTRSGRYPPHVSTANTARDMDVMRRALGDAKLHYFGISYGTWLGANYAHQYPGKVGRLVLDAATDPSVTPREGTLQQVKGFQKAFDNFAAEMARQSGGEGTVATVNQRAGELLRGTCASART
;
A
#
# COMPACT_ATOMS: atom_id res chain seq x y z
N MET A 1 -2.74 -18.77 2.80
CA MET A 1 -2.19 -17.57 3.45
C MET A 1 -2.54 -16.32 2.64
N PHE A 2 -2.91 -15.23 3.31
CA PHE A 2 -3.36 -13.98 2.70
C PHE A 2 -2.42 -12.82 3.08
N ASN A 3 -2.24 -11.89 2.15
CA ASN A 3 -1.73 -10.55 2.42
C ASN A 3 -2.50 -9.52 1.58
N PHE A 4 -3.01 -8.48 2.24
CA PHE A 4 -3.91 -7.49 1.64
C PHE A 4 -3.19 -6.22 1.15
N GLY A 5 -1.85 -6.22 1.16
CA GLY A 5 -1.06 -5.13 0.62
C GLY A 5 -0.80 -3.99 1.61
N GLY A 6 -0.85 -2.75 1.11
CA GLY A 6 -0.29 -1.56 1.75
C GLY A 6 0.99 -1.13 1.01
N PRO A 7 2.22 -1.44 1.50
CA PRO A 7 2.55 -2.17 2.73
C PRO A 7 2.13 -1.44 4.02
N GLY A 8 2.12 -2.15 5.16
CA GLY A 8 1.78 -1.59 6.47
C GLY A 8 0.36 -1.91 6.97
N GLY A 9 -0.47 -2.57 6.16
CA GLY A 9 -1.79 -3.07 6.58
C GLY A 9 -1.70 -4.35 7.41
N GLY A 10 -2.44 -4.42 8.52
CA GLY A 10 -2.55 -5.62 9.35
C GLY A 10 -3.36 -6.71 8.65
N GLY A 11 -2.72 -7.84 8.33
CA GLY A 11 -3.37 -8.95 7.62
C GLY A 11 -4.36 -9.72 8.48
N ILE A 12 -4.20 -9.69 9.81
CA ILE A 12 -5.14 -10.30 10.75
C ILE A 12 -6.49 -9.57 10.70
N ASP A 13 -6.48 -8.25 10.87
CA ASP A 13 -7.70 -7.44 10.87
C ASP A 13 -8.35 -7.41 9.49
N ALA A 14 -7.55 -7.30 8.43
CA ALA A 14 -8.05 -7.32 7.06
C ALA A 14 -8.73 -8.65 6.70
N LEU A 15 -8.16 -9.80 7.10
CA LEU A 15 -8.82 -11.09 6.89
C LEU A 15 -10.12 -11.17 7.70
N GLY A 16 -10.13 -10.69 8.94
CA GLY A 16 -11.34 -10.64 9.77
C GLY A 16 -12.47 -9.84 9.09
N ALA A 17 -12.15 -8.68 8.53
CA ALA A 17 -13.12 -7.82 7.84
C ALA A 17 -13.61 -8.40 6.50
N LEU A 18 -12.75 -9.10 5.76
CA LEU A 18 -13.03 -9.57 4.39
C LEU A 18 -13.38 -11.06 4.30
N ALA A 19 -13.39 -11.80 5.42
CA ALA A 19 -13.60 -13.24 5.46
C ALA A 19 -14.88 -13.71 4.74
N GLY A 20 -15.94 -12.88 4.75
CA GLY A 20 -17.20 -13.18 4.06
C GLY A 20 -17.05 -13.39 2.54
N GLY A 21 -16.09 -12.71 1.91
CA GLY A 21 -15.78 -12.87 0.48
C GLY A 21 -15.07 -14.20 0.14
N TYR A 22 -14.63 -14.96 1.14
CA TYR A 22 -13.84 -16.18 0.97
C TYR A 22 -14.57 -17.44 1.46
N ALA A 23 -15.90 -17.43 1.48
CA ALA A 23 -16.73 -18.56 1.91
C ALA A 23 -16.41 -19.85 1.14
N THR A 24 -16.29 -19.79 -0.19
CA THR A 24 -15.97 -20.96 -1.01
C THR A 24 -14.54 -21.47 -0.74
N PRO A 25 -13.48 -20.65 -0.80
CA PRO A 25 -12.13 -21.07 -0.38
C PRO A 25 -12.09 -21.72 1.02
N ARG A 26 -12.83 -21.18 1.99
CA ARG A 26 -12.87 -21.68 3.37
C ARG A 26 -13.35 -23.13 3.49
N THR A 27 -14.09 -23.65 2.52
CA THR A 27 -14.52 -25.07 2.51
C THR A 27 -13.38 -26.04 2.26
N ARG A 28 -12.24 -25.57 1.75
CA ARG A 28 -11.09 -26.40 1.35
C ARG A 28 -9.77 -25.96 1.96
N TYR A 29 -9.74 -24.78 2.58
CA TYR A 29 -8.54 -24.13 3.07
C TYR A 29 -8.77 -23.48 4.42
N ASP A 30 -7.77 -23.60 5.29
CA ASP A 30 -7.62 -22.69 6.41
C ASP A 30 -7.23 -21.31 5.90
N LEU A 31 -8.02 -20.31 6.27
CA LEU A 31 -7.75 -18.92 5.91
C LEU A 31 -6.80 -18.33 6.95
N VAL A 32 -5.55 -18.12 6.55
CA VAL A 32 -4.50 -17.57 7.42
C VAL A 32 -4.12 -16.17 6.96
N GLY A 33 -4.45 -15.16 7.77
CA GLY A 33 -3.94 -13.80 7.66
C GLY A 33 -2.83 -13.59 8.69
N PHE A 34 -1.84 -12.77 8.37
CA PHE A 34 -0.74 -12.46 9.27
C PHE A 34 -0.34 -11.00 9.15
N ASP A 35 0.19 -10.45 10.24
CA ASP A 35 0.78 -9.12 10.23
C ASP A 35 2.29 -9.26 9.90
N PRO A 36 2.79 -8.72 8.78
CA PRO A 36 4.21 -8.76 8.46
C PRO A 36 5.09 -8.20 9.58
N ARG A 37 6.37 -8.57 9.62
CA ARG A 37 7.35 -7.91 10.48
C ARG A 37 7.25 -6.38 10.31
N GLY A 38 7.26 -5.63 11.41
CA GLY A 38 7.06 -4.18 11.38
C GLY A 38 5.61 -3.70 11.35
N VAL A 39 4.62 -4.59 11.35
CA VAL A 39 3.20 -4.24 11.17
C VAL A 39 2.32 -4.79 12.29
N GLY A 40 1.30 -4.02 12.68
CA GLY A 40 0.18 -4.51 13.49
C GLY A 40 0.59 -5.11 14.83
N ARG A 41 0.17 -6.36 15.06
CA ARG A 41 0.44 -7.15 16.27
C ARG A 41 1.82 -7.82 16.25
N SER A 42 2.47 -7.93 15.10
CA SER A 42 3.92 -8.16 15.05
C SER A 42 4.64 -6.94 15.61
N ILE A 43 5.90 -7.07 16.05
CA ILE A 43 6.68 -5.94 16.58
C ILE A 43 6.64 -4.78 15.56
N PRO A 44 5.94 -3.67 15.86
CA PRO A 44 5.64 -2.68 14.84
C PRO A 44 6.78 -1.67 14.72
N VAL A 45 7.01 -1.15 13.50
CA VAL A 45 7.85 0.03 13.33
C VAL A 45 7.07 1.25 13.82
N ARG A 46 7.66 1.98 14.76
CA ARG A 46 7.13 3.23 15.30
C ARG A 46 8.11 4.35 14.97
N CYS A 47 7.63 5.29 14.15
CA CYS A 47 8.42 6.41 13.67
C CYS A 47 7.95 7.73 14.26
N LEU A 48 6.65 8.03 14.18
CA LEU A 48 6.05 9.32 14.53
C LEU A 48 4.93 9.12 15.55
N THR A 49 4.77 10.09 16.45
CA THR A 49 3.54 10.25 17.25
C THR A 49 2.43 10.81 16.36
N ASP A 50 1.18 10.75 16.81
CA ASP A 50 0.07 11.29 16.02
C ASP A 50 0.19 12.82 15.85
N GLN A 51 0.59 13.54 16.91
CA GLN A 51 0.87 14.98 16.83
C GLN A 51 1.97 15.33 15.81
N GLU A 52 3.02 14.50 15.69
CA GLU A 52 4.07 14.73 14.69
C GLU A 52 3.60 14.44 13.26
N LYS A 53 2.71 13.45 13.07
CA LYS A 53 2.09 13.22 11.76
C LYS A 53 1.21 14.40 11.36
N ASP A 54 0.41 14.91 12.29
CA ASP A 54 -0.45 16.06 12.05
C ASP A 54 0.37 17.31 11.72
N ALA A 55 1.47 17.54 12.44
CA ALA A 55 2.40 18.63 12.13
C ALA A 55 3.09 18.43 10.77
N GLY A 56 3.46 17.19 10.41
CA GLY A 56 4.07 16.89 9.12
C GLY A 56 3.10 17.06 7.94
N ALA A 57 1.78 16.94 8.18
CA ALA A 57 0.77 17.08 7.13
C ALA A 57 0.64 18.51 6.58
N THR A 58 1.24 19.51 7.24
CA THR A 58 1.28 20.90 6.74
C THR A 58 2.46 21.16 5.80
N VAL A 59 3.37 20.20 5.61
CA VAL A 59 4.48 20.31 4.65
C VAL A 59 3.95 20.04 3.24
N ASP A 60 4.25 20.94 2.28
CA ASP A 60 3.79 20.77 0.90
C ASP A 60 4.40 19.51 0.26
N ALA A 61 3.54 18.56 -0.11
CA ALA A 61 3.90 17.31 -0.76
C ALA A 61 4.10 17.45 -2.29
N SER A 62 3.82 18.64 -2.83
CA SER A 62 4.00 19.05 -4.23
C SER A 62 4.83 20.33 -4.29
N PRO A 63 6.11 20.30 -3.89
CA PRO A 63 6.93 21.50 -3.85
C PRO A 63 7.07 22.11 -5.25
N ASP A 64 6.75 23.40 -5.36
CA ASP A 64 6.81 24.18 -6.59
C ASP A 64 8.08 25.06 -6.63
N THR A 65 8.77 25.19 -5.49
CA THR A 65 9.99 26.00 -5.31
C THR A 65 11.13 25.21 -4.68
N PRO A 66 12.40 25.61 -4.91
CA PRO A 66 13.55 24.99 -4.24
C PRO A 66 13.46 25.03 -2.71
N GLN A 67 12.85 26.07 -2.15
CA GLN A 67 12.69 26.23 -0.71
C GLN A 67 11.73 25.19 -0.11
N GLU A 68 10.63 24.91 -0.82
CA GLU A 68 9.66 23.87 -0.44
C GLU A 68 10.27 22.47 -0.60
N GLU A 69 11.03 22.22 -1.68
CA GLU A 69 11.74 20.96 -1.87
C GLU A 69 12.73 20.70 -0.72
N ASP A 70 13.53 21.71 -0.37
CA ASP A 70 14.44 21.64 0.77
C ASP A 70 13.70 21.39 2.10
N ALA A 71 12.52 21.97 2.29
CA ALA A 71 11.69 21.74 3.47
C ALA A 71 11.18 20.29 3.53
N LEU A 72 10.67 19.77 2.40
CA LEU A 72 10.20 18.39 2.28
C LEU A 72 11.33 17.39 2.54
N VAL A 73 12.52 17.61 1.97
CA VAL A 73 13.69 16.75 2.19
C VAL A 73 14.17 16.80 3.64
N ARG A 74 14.15 17.98 4.28
CA ARG A 74 14.49 18.11 5.70
C ARG A 74 13.54 17.32 6.59
N GLU A 75 12.23 17.40 6.34
CA GLU A 75 11.26 16.65 7.16
C GLU A 75 11.39 15.14 6.95
N ALA A 76 11.58 14.68 5.70
CA ALA A 76 11.84 13.27 5.44
C ALA A 76 13.09 12.76 6.20
N ARG A 77 14.16 13.56 6.30
CA ARG A 77 15.35 13.21 7.08
C ARG A 77 15.06 13.16 8.58
N ASN A 78 14.28 14.11 9.09
CA ASN A 78 13.85 14.16 10.49
C ASN A 78 13.08 12.89 10.85
N ASP A 79 12.12 12.49 10.02
CA ASP A 79 11.31 11.30 10.21
C ASP A 79 12.14 10.02 10.21
N VAL A 80 13.13 9.90 9.33
CA VAL A 80 14.07 8.78 9.33
C VAL A 80 14.85 8.71 10.65
N GLN A 81 15.26 9.84 11.24
CA GLN A 81 15.93 9.81 12.56
C GLN A 81 14.97 9.41 13.67
N LYS A 82 13.73 9.92 13.67
CA LYS A 82 12.71 9.51 14.64
C LYS A 82 12.42 8.00 14.55
N CYS A 83 12.32 7.44 13.33
CA CYS A 83 12.23 5.99 13.11
C CYS A 83 13.41 5.24 13.75
N ARG A 84 14.65 5.69 13.53
CA ARG A 84 15.86 5.05 14.08
C ARG A 84 15.87 5.09 15.60
N THR A 85 15.50 6.22 16.20
CA THR A 85 15.47 6.37 17.66
C THR A 85 14.39 5.51 18.29
N ARG A 86 13.19 5.45 17.70
CA ARG A 86 12.02 4.78 18.31
C ARG A 86 11.89 3.30 17.97
N SER A 87 12.38 2.88 16.80
CA SER A 87 12.38 1.47 16.38
C SER A 87 13.75 0.80 16.51
N GLY A 88 14.78 1.55 16.93
CA GLY A 88 16.12 1.05 17.16
C GLY A 88 16.72 0.35 15.94
N ARG A 89 17.34 -0.81 16.18
CA ARG A 89 17.99 -1.63 15.14
C ARG A 89 17.05 -2.42 14.25
N TYR A 90 15.73 -2.32 14.45
CA TYR A 90 14.75 -3.17 13.78
C TYR A 90 14.46 -2.81 12.30
N PRO A 91 14.32 -1.52 11.90
CA PRO A 91 13.90 -1.14 10.54
C PRO A 91 14.73 -1.74 9.39
N PRO A 92 16.07 -1.87 9.48
CA PRO A 92 16.86 -2.53 8.43
C PRO A 92 16.45 -3.98 8.13
N HIS A 93 15.72 -4.64 9.04
CA HIS A 93 15.26 -6.01 8.87
C HIS A 93 13.81 -6.11 8.37
N VAL A 94 13.11 -4.99 8.21
CA VAL A 94 11.71 -4.90 7.75
C VAL A 94 11.67 -4.80 6.22
N SER A 95 12.05 -5.88 5.55
CA SER A 95 12.07 -5.95 4.08
C SER A 95 11.11 -7.02 3.55
N THR A 96 10.67 -6.86 2.29
CA THR A 96 9.86 -7.87 1.59
C THR A 96 10.58 -9.22 1.55
N ALA A 97 11.88 -9.22 1.25
CA ALA A 97 12.68 -10.45 1.20
C ALA A 97 12.68 -11.19 2.53
N ASN A 98 12.84 -10.47 3.64
CA ASN A 98 12.78 -11.04 4.99
C ASN A 98 11.37 -11.48 5.39
N THR A 99 10.33 -10.77 4.96
CA THR A 99 8.93 -11.17 5.19
C THR A 99 8.61 -12.47 4.43
N ALA A 100 9.13 -12.65 3.22
CA ALA A 100 9.01 -13.91 2.49
C ALA A 100 9.71 -15.08 3.21
N ARG A 101 10.80 -14.84 3.94
CA ARG A 101 11.42 -15.86 4.80
C ARG A 101 10.52 -16.24 5.98
N ASP A 102 9.81 -15.26 6.57
CA ASP A 102 8.81 -15.54 7.62
C ASP A 102 7.66 -16.38 7.08
N MET A 103 7.24 -16.13 5.83
CA MET A 103 6.21 -16.94 5.17
C MET A 103 6.62 -18.42 5.05
N ASP A 104 7.90 -18.73 4.84
CA ASP A 104 8.35 -20.13 4.83
C ASP A 104 8.40 -20.75 6.24
N VAL A 105 8.73 -19.96 7.27
CA VAL A 105 8.60 -20.41 8.67
C VAL A 105 7.14 -20.70 9.00
N MET A 106 6.22 -19.81 8.65
CA MET A 106 4.78 -19.99 8.86
C MET A 106 4.24 -21.19 8.08
N ARG A 107 4.63 -21.37 6.81
CA ARG A 107 4.27 -22.55 6.00
C ARG A 107 4.63 -23.85 6.75
N ARG A 108 5.86 -23.93 7.29
CA ARG A 108 6.32 -25.10 8.05
C ARG A 108 5.54 -25.28 9.35
N ALA A 109 5.30 -24.20 10.08
CA ALA A 109 4.54 -24.25 11.33
C ALA A 109 3.09 -24.70 11.12
N LEU A 110 2.49 -24.37 9.97
CA LEU A 110 1.16 -24.83 9.56
C LEU A 110 1.13 -26.27 9.03
N GLY A 111 2.29 -26.93 8.87
CA GLY A 111 2.38 -28.30 8.35
C GLY A 111 2.28 -28.41 6.82
N ASP A 112 2.23 -27.29 6.11
CA ASP A 112 2.06 -27.28 4.66
C ASP A 112 3.35 -27.66 3.93
N ALA A 113 3.29 -28.64 3.02
CA ALA A 113 4.42 -28.97 2.15
C ALA A 113 4.76 -27.82 1.19
N LYS A 114 3.73 -27.17 0.65
CA LYS A 114 3.79 -26.04 -0.28
C LYS A 114 2.89 -24.91 0.20
N LEU A 115 3.32 -23.66 0.05
CA LEU A 115 2.53 -22.49 0.42
C LEU A 115 1.45 -22.20 -0.63
N HIS A 116 0.19 -22.19 -0.21
CA HIS A 116 -0.93 -21.64 -0.97
C HIS A 116 -1.15 -20.17 -0.56
N TYR A 117 -1.07 -19.25 -1.51
CA TYR A 117 -0.99 -17.81 -1.22
C TYR A 117 -1.91 -16.97 -2.11
N PHE A 118 -2.56 -16.00 -1.48
CA PHE A 118 -3.34 -14.95 -2.14
C PHE A 118 -2.77 -13.59 -1.69
N GLY A 119 -2.19 -12.84 -2.62
CA GLY A 119 -1.64 -11.51 -2.38
C GLY A 119 -2.37 -10.45 -3.20
N ILE A 120 -2.70 -9.32 -2.57
CA ILE A 120 -3.30 -8.15 -3.22
C ILE A 120 -2.32 -6.99 -3.16
N SER A 121 -2.20 -6.20 -4.23
CA SER A 121 -1.39 -4.98 -4.26
C SER A 121 0.08 -5.27 -3.86
N TYR A 122 0.66 -4.65 -2.83
CA TYR A 122 1.99 -5.00 -2.30
C TYR A 122 2.14 -6.50 -1.97
N GLY A 123 1.06 -7.18 -1.58
CA GLY A 123 1.05 -8.63 -1.37
C GLY A 123 1.48 -9.41 -2.62
N THR A 124 1.28 -8.86 -3.82
CA THR A 124 1.77 -9.47 -5.06
C THR A 124 3.29 -9.46 -5.14
N TRP A 125 3.92 -8.36 -4.75
CA TRP A 125 5.38 -8.25 -4.67
C TRP A 125 5.97 -9.20 -3.62
N LEU A 126 5.27 -9.34 -2.49
CA LEU A 126 5.61 -10.30 -1.44
C LEU A 126 5.49 -11.76 -1.92
N GLY A 127 4.39 -12.11 -2.58
CA GLY A 127 4.19 -13.44 -3.17
C GLY A 127 5.25 -13.79 -4.23
N ALA A 128 5.60 -12.83 -5.09
CA ALA A 128 6.66 -12.99 -6.08
C ALA A 128 8.04 -13.20 -5.41
N ASN A 129 8.35 -12.44 -4.34
CA ASN A 129 9.57 -12.64 -3.56
C ASN A 129 9.64 -14.03 -2.91
N TYR A 130 8.51 -14.54 -2.41
CA TYR A 130 8.45 -15.91 -1.88
C TYR A 130 8.71 -16.95 -2.98
N ALA A 131 8.03 -16.81 -4.12
CA ALA A 131 8.19 -17.73 -5.25
C ALA A 131 9.62 -17.75 -5.80
N HIS A 132 10.28 -16.59 -5.84
CA HIS A 132 11.68 -16.48 -6.25
C HIS A 132 12.65 -17.15 -5.26
N GLN A 133 12.45 -16.94 -3.95
CA GLN A 133 13.33 -17.51 -2.92
C GLN A 133 13.09 -19.01 -2.68
N TYR A 134 11.86 -19.49 -2.87
CA TYR A 134 11.43 -20.86 -2.55
C TYR A 134 10.63 -21.52 -3.69
N PRO A 135 11.15 -21.60 -4.93
CA PRO A 135 10.36 -22.04 -6.09
C PRO A 135 9.78 -23.45 -5.93
N GLY A 136 10.51 -24.36 -5.27
CA GLY A 136 10.04 -25.72 -4.98
C GLY A 136 8.98 -25.83 -3.88
N LYS A 137 8.65 -24.73 -3.20
CA LYS A 137 7.68 -24.67 -2.09
C LYS A 137 6.43 -23.88 -2.43
N VAL A 138 6.24 -23.47 -3.68
CA VAL A 138 5.03 -22.77 -4.12
C VAL A 138 3.93 -23.77 -4.49
N GLY A 139 2.74 -23.56 -3.91
CA GLY A 139 1.51 -24.27 -4.25
C GLY A 139 0.68 -23.47 -5.24
N ARG A 140 -0.59 -23.20 -4.90
CA ARG A 140 -1.45 -22.29 -5.68
C ARG A 140 -1.10 -20.85 -5.30
N LEU A 141 -0.86 -20.01 -6.30
CA LEU A 141 -0.45 -18.62 -6.12
C LEU A 141 -1.39 -17.70 -6.89
N VAL A 142 -2.03 -16.77 -6.19
CA VAL A 142 -2.86 -15.71 -6.78
C VAL A 142 -2.24 -14.37 -6.43
N LEU A 143 -1.97 -13.57 -7.46
CA LEU A 143 -1.40 -12.23 -7.36
C LEU A 143 -2.39 -11.25 -8.02
N ASP A 144 -3.19 -10.58 -7.21
CA ASP A 144 -4.24 -9.66 -7.67
C ASP A 144 -3.79 -8.20 -7.53
N ALA A 145 -4.01 -7.39 -8.57
CA ALA A 145 -3.42 -6.05 -8.74
C ALA A 145 -1.88 -6.08 -8.64
N ALA A 146 -1.25 -6.79 -9.58
CA ALA A 146 0.18 -7.06 -9.58
C ALA A 146 1.05 -5.79 -9.62
N THR A 147 2.07 -5.77 -8.75
CA THR A 147 3.18 -4.81 -8.81
C THR A 147 4.26 -5.34 -9.74
N ASP A 148 4.65 -4.55 -10.74
CA ASP A 148 5.74 -4.87 -11.65
C ASP A 148 7.10 -4.54 -10.99
N PRO A 149 7.98 -5.52 -10.74
CA PRO A 149 9.28 -5.26 -10.13
C PRO A 149 10.37 -4.86 -11.13
N SER A 150 10.07 -4.85 -12.43
CA SER A 150 11.03 -4.48 -13.49
C SER A 150 11.12 -2.98 -13.74
N VAL A 151 10.15 -2.20 -13.25
CA VAL A 151 10.10 -0.76 -13.42
C VAL A 151 10.77 -0.02 -12.27
N THR A 152 11.34 1.14 -12.57
CA THR A 152 11.88 2.04 -11.55
C THR A 152 10.75 2.62 -10.69
N PRO A 153 11.03 3.09 -9.46
CA PRO A 153 10.02 3.76 -8.63
C PRO A 153 9.34 4.93 -9.35
N ARG A 154 10.11 5.72 -10.13
CA ARG A 154 9.56 6.84 -10.91
C ARG A 154 8.59 6.37 -12.00
N GLU A 155 8.95 5.33 -12.75
CA GLU A 155 8.08 4.75 -13.78
C GLU A 155 6.81 4.16 -13.15
N GLY A 156 6.94 3.44 -12.03
CA GLY A 156 5.80 2.93 -11.25
C GLY A 156 4.86 4.06 -10.79
N THR A 157 5.40 5.16 -10.26
CA THR A 157 4.60 6.34 -9.91
C THR A 157 3.88 6.93 -11.11
N LEU A 158 4.57 7.08 -12.26
CA LEU A 158 3.95 7.61 -13.48
C LEU A 158 2.84 6.70 -14.01
N GLN A 159 3.02 5.37 -13.95
CA GLN A 159 1.99 4.39 -14.31
C GLN A 159 0.78 4.51 -13.38
N GLN A 160 1.01 4.64 -12.07
CA GLN A 160 -0.06 4.80 -11.08
C GLN A 160 -0.85 6.09 -11.31
N VAL A 161 -0.18 7.23 -11.52
CA VAL A 161 -0.85 8.52 -11.81
C VAL A 161 -1.71 8.42 -13.08
N LYS A 162 -1.23 7.77 -14.15
CA LYS A 162 -2.03 7.53 -15.35
C LYS A 162 -3.25 6.64 -15.06
N GLY A 163 -3.10 5.63 -14.21
CA GLY A 163 -4.19 4.78 -13.77
C GLY A 163 -5.28 5.55 -13.01
N PHE A 164 -4.88 6.41 -12.06
CA PHE A 164 -5.80 7.28 -11.35
C PHE A 164 -6.49 8.27 -12.27
N GLN A 165 -5.78 8.89 -13.22
CA GLN A 165 -6.39 9.79 -14.20
C GLN A 165 -7.47 9.06 -15.00
N LYS A 166 -7.19 7.86 -15.50
CA LYS A 166 -8.18 7.05 -16.22
C LYS A 166 -9.40 6.70 -15.36
N ALA A 167 -9.19 6.33 -14.10
CA ALA A 167 -10.29 6.04 -13.18
C ALA A 167 -11.15 7.30 -12.92
N PHE A 168 -10.51 8.46 -12.78
CA PHE A 168 -11.17 9.73 -12.62
C PHE A 168 -11.97 10.13 -13.87
N ASP A 169 -11.41 9.94 -15.07
CA ASP A 169 -12.12 10.20 -16.34
C ASP A 169 -13.37 9.32 -16.49
N ASN A 170 -13.28 8.04 -16.09
CA ASN A 170 -14.43 7.13 -16.08
C ASN A 170 -15.51 7.59 -15.10
N PHE A 171 -15.11 8.04 -13.90
CA PHE A 171 -16.03 8.63 -12.93
C PHE A 171 -16.72 9.88 -13.49
N ALA A 172 -15.96 10.79 -14.10
CA ALA A 172 -16.49 12.00 -14.70
C ALA A 172 -17.47 11.70 -15.84
N ALA A 173 -17.20 10.69 -16.66
CA ALA A 173 -18.10 10.24 -17.72
C ALA A 173 -19.41 9.68 -17.15
N GLU A 174 -19.35 8.88 -16.09
CA GLU A 174 -20.56 8.36 -15.45
C GLU A 174 -21.39 9.47 -14.80
N MET A 175 -20.75 10.42 -14.13
CA MET A 175 -21.45 11.57 -13.55
C MET A 175 -22.11 12.44 -14.62
N ALA A 176 -21.44 12.68 -15.74
CA ALA A 176 -22.01 13.39 -16.88
C ALA A 176 -23.23 12.62 -17.44
N ARG A 177 -23.14 11.29 -17.57
CA ARG A 177 -24.26 10.44 -18.00
C ARG A 177 -25.46 10.52 -17.05
N GLN A 178 -25.22 10.52 -15.74
CA GLN A 178 -26.28 10.62 -14.72
C GLN A 178 -26.91 12.01 -14.64
N SER A 179 -26.21 13.07 -15.09
CA SER A 179 -26.71 14.44 -15.06
C SER A 179 -27.82 14.77 -16.08
N GLY A 180 -28.26 13.79 -16.87
CA GLY A 180 -29.32 14.01 -17.87
C GLY A 180 -28.94 14.99 -18.99
N GLY A 181 -27.64 15.26 -19.17
CA GLY A 181 -27.14 16.23 -20.17
C GLY A 181 -26.85 17.63 -19.63
N GLU A 182 -27.07 17.89 -18.33
CA GLU A 182 -26.76 19.18 -17.69
C GLU A 182 -25.26 19.34 -17.35
N GLY A 183 -24.50 18.26 -17.32
CA GLY A 183 -23.05 18.24 -17.04
C GLY A 183 -22.24 17.54 -18.13
N THR A 184 -21.05 18.08 -18.42
CA THR A 184 -20.06 17.43 -19.30
C THR A 184 -18.89 16.89 -18.49
N VAL A 185 -18.12 15.97 -19.06
CA VAL A 185 -16.84 15.51 -18.49
C VAL A 185 -15.93 16.70 -18.17
N ALA A 186 -15.88 17.70 -19.06
CA ALA A 186 -15.07 18.90 -18.86
C ALA A 186 -15.53 19.69 -17.60
N THR A 187 -16.83 19.81 -17.38
CA THR A 187 -17.40 20.48 -16.20
C THR A 187 -17.07 19.73 -14.90
N VAL A 188 -17.15 18.39 -14.91
CA VAL A 188 -16.77 17.57 -13.75
C VAL A 188 -15.28 17.69 -13.45
N ASN A 189 -14.44 17.61 -14.49
CA ASN A 189 -12.99 17.75 -14.36
C ASN A 189 -12.60 19.14 -13.84
N GLN A 190 -13.21 20.21 -14.35
CA GLN A 190 -12.98 21.57 -13.89
C GLN A 190 -13.31 21.70 -12.40
N ARG A 191 -14.50 21.25 -12.00
CA ARG A 191 -14.97 21.39 -10.62
C ARG A 191 -14.15 20.56 -9.63
N ALA A 192 -13.75 19.35 -10.02
CA ALA A 192 -12.81 18.56 -9.22
C ALA A 192 -11.45 19.24 -9.10
N GLY A 193 -10.93 19.82 -10.18
CA GLY A 193 -9.68 20.58 -10.16
C GLY A 193 -9.75 21.83 -9.27
N GLU A 194 -10.88 22.54 -9.26
CA GLU A 194 -11.14 23.67 -8.36
C GLU A 194 -11.18 23.23 -6.90
N LEU A 195 -11.87 22.13 -6.59
CA LEU A 195 -11.91 21.56 -5.24
C LEU A 195 -10.53 21.15 -4.76
N LEU A 196 -9.77 20.41 -5.58
CA LEU A 196 -8.42 19.96 -5.24
C LEU A 196 -7.47 21.14 -5.00
N ARG A 197 -7.50 22.16 -5.86
CA ARG A 197 -6.71 23.39 -5.65
C ARG A 197 -7.12 24.13 -4.38
N GLY A 198 -8.41 24.20 -4.09
CA GLY A 198 -8.93 24.79 -2.84
C GLY A 198 -8.42 24.04 -1.61
N THR A 199 -8.42 22.71 -1.63
CA THR A 199 -7.89 21.88 -0.55
C THR A 199 -6.37 22.06 -0.37
N CYS A 200 -5.60 22.06 -1.46
CA CYS A 200 -4.16 22.31 -1.38
C CYS A 200 -3.85 23.73 -0.87
N ALA A 201 -4.61 24.74 -1.30
CA ALA A 201 -4.44 26.11 -0.80
C ALA A 201 -4.77 26.23 0.69
N SER A 202 -5.81 25.55 1.18
CA SER A 202 -6.14 25.51 2.62
C SER A 202 -5.16 24.72 3.48
N ALA A 203 -4.40 23.79 2.88
CA ALA A 203 -3.33 23.07 3.57
C ALA A 203 -2.03 23.89 3.66
N ARG A 204 -1.90 24.97 2.88
CA ARG A 204 -0.77 25.90 2.86
C ARG A 204 -0.94 27.09 3.84
N THR A 205 -2.11 27.26 4.48
CA THR A 205 -2.44 28.35 5.42
C THR A 205 -2.62 27.82 6.84
#